data_AF-A0A0H1REQ2-F1
#
_entry.id   AF-A0A0H1REQ2-F1
#
_cell.length_a   1.000
_cell.length_b   1.000
_cell.length_c   1.000
_cell.angle_alpha   90.00
_cell.angle_beta   90.00
_cell.angle_gamma   90.00
#
_symmetry.space_group_name_H-M   'P 1'
#
loop_
_entity.id
_entity.type
_entity.pdbx_description
1 polymer ?
#
loop_
_entity_poly.entity_id
_entity_poly.type
_entity_poly.pdbx_seq_one_letter_code
_entity_poly.pdbx_strand_id
1 'polypeptide(L)'
;MIRQVVSKLALLQGLPGRVPFSRPISSVWLVTQTTLQNAAALGLVEQNQNGRWILVPDGEARVLASEQPQETPEDAGEALPDANVEADLADLAASISSGTQVALAQQMIAEGSINANTLARAAGESSQEPGVLNERINAVAQGFQTQTDSMLKGPGADDTSRFYEWAQENHPQELRKAMTDHVMERTTKGYAPLFNQYVESLADHSAEDVLNASFGDGIKAQMIDSQVILDIPGHGRMTFRSAVKAGLVRVTGA
;
A
#
# COMPACT_ATOMS: atom_id res chain seq x y z
N MET A 1 28.10 7.46 -26.55
CA MET A 1 27.05 7.06 -27.53
C MET A 1 25.73 7.60 -26.99
N ILE A 2 25.23 8.76 -27.47
CA ILE A 2 24.20 8.88 -28.53
C ILE A 2 22.90 8.18 -28.06
N ARG A 3 21.79 8.84 -27.70
CA ARG A 3 20.99 9.77 -28.54
C ARG A 3 19.94 10.54 -27.70
N GLN A 4 19.78 11.84 -28.00
CA GLN A 4 18.57 12.65 -27.82
C GLN A 4 17.43 12.17 -28.74
N VAL A 5 16.16 12.54 -28.48
CA VAL A 5 15.22 13.16 -29.46
C VAL A 5 14.04 13.89 -28.74
N VAL A 6 14.04 15.24 -28.82
CA VAL A 6 12.97 16.21 -29.22
C VAL A 6 11.60 16.21 -28.49
N SER A 7 11.24 17.21 -27.66
CA SER A 7 10.69 18.57 -27.95
C SER A 7 9.33 18.65 -28.68
N LYS A 8 8.31 19.27 -28.04
CA LYS A 8 7.42 20.26 -28.69
C LYS A 8 6.68 21.15 -27.68
N LEU A 9 7.01 22.44 -27.77
CA LEU A 9 6.35 23.61 -27.19
C LEU A 9 5.19 24.04 -28.12
N ALA A 10 4.06 24.48 -27.55
CA ALA A 10 3.18 25.46 -28.19
C ALA A 10 2.50 26.33 -27.11
N LEU A 11 2.58 27.63 -27.33
CA LEU A 11 2.23 28.74 -26.43
C LEU A 11 1.08 29.57 -27.06
N LEU A 12 0.50 30.50 -26.28
CA LEU A 12 -0.40 31.63 -26.60
C LEU A 12 -1.88 31.42 -26.19
N GLN A 13 -2.38 32.01 -25.10
CA GLN A 13 -2.69 33.44 -24.77
C GLN A 13 -3.99 33.99 -25.39
N GLY A 14 -4.87 34.50 -24.51
CA GLY A 14 -6.03 35.36 -24.85
C GLY A 14 -6.97 35.65 -23.66
N LEU A 15 -6.73 36.74 -22.93
CA LEU A 15 -7.71 37.50 -22.12
C LEU A 15 -8.19 38.73 -22.96
N PRO A 16 -9.19 39.57 -22.61
CA PRO A 16 -9.94 39.73 -21.33
C PRO A 16 -11.47 39.98 -21.46
N GLY A 17 -12.21 39.98 -20.34
CA GLY A 17 -13.60 40.49 -20.26
C GLY A 17 -14.05 40.79 -18.82
N ARG A 18 -14.50 42.04 -18.57
CA ARG A 18 -14.84 42.64 -17.27
C ARG A 18 -16.20 42.20 -16.68
N VAL A 19 -16.23 42.11 -15.33
CA VAL A 19 -17.27 42.26 -14.27
C VAL A 19 -18.47 43.22 -14.56
N PRO A 20 -19.56 43.31 -13.73
CA PRO A 20 -19.88 42.68 -12.41
C PRO A 20 -21.33 42.13 -12.25
N PHE A 21 -21.64 41.34 -11.21
CA PHE A 21 -22.94 41.41 -10.50
C PHE A 21 -22.87 40.78 -9.10
N SER A 22 -23.39 41.50 -8.11
CA SER A 22 -23.42 41.17 -6.68
C SER A 22 -24.64 40.31 -6.30
N ARG A 23 -24.38 39.26 -5.49
CA ARG A 23 -25.15 38.72 -4.33
C ARG A 23 -26.60 38.21 -4.57
N PRO A 24 -27.00 37.07 -3.94
CA PRO A 24 -27.07 36.94 -2.48
C PRO A 24 -26.44 35.69 -1.88
N ILE A 25 -26.14 35.83 -0.59
CA ILE A 25 -25.71 34.81 0.35
C ILE A 25 -26.86 33.81 0.54
N SER A 26 -26.66 32.55 0.20
CA SER A 26 -27.48 31.45 0.69
C SER A 26 -26.58 30.55 1.52
N SER A 27 -26.62 30.76 2.83
CA SER A 27 -26.08 29.85 3.83
C SER A 27 -26.86 28.54 3.75
N VAL A 28 -26.30 27.59 3.00
CA VAL A 28 -26.67 26.18 3.08
C VAL A 28 -26.15 25.69 4.43
N TRP A 29 -27.06 25.51 5.39
CA TRP A 29 -26.76 24.75 6.59
C TRP A 29 -26.47 23.32 6.15
N LEU A 30 -25.18 23.00 5.98
CA LEU A 30 -24.72 21.61 6.01
C LEU A 30 -25.08 21.08 7.40
N VAL A 31 -26.17 20.33 7.47
CA VAL A 31 -26.45 19.49 8.64
C VAL A 31 -25.48 18.32 8.53
N THR A 32 -24.28 18.51 9.07
CA THR A 32 -23.30 17.44 9.19
C THR A 32 -23.87 16.43 10.18
N GLN A 33 -24.41 15.32 9.67
CA GLN A 33 -24.82 14.21 10.50
C GLN A 33 -23.54 13.60 11.09
N THR A 34 -23.34 13.79 12.40
CA THR A 34 -22.25 13.17 13.15
C THR A 34 -22.84 12.08 14.04
N THR A 35 -22.06 11.03 14.30
CA THR A 35 -22.48 9.96 15.22
C THR A 35 -22.55 10.52 16.65
N LEU A 36 -23.42 9.96 17.50
CA LEU A 36 -23.50 10.36 18.92
C LEU A 36 -22.16 10.19 19.64
N GLN A 37 -21.37 9.22 19.22
CA GLN A 37 -20.04 8.95 19.75
C GLN A 37 -19.03 10.06 19.40
N ASN A 38 -19.06 10.56 18.16
CA ASN A 38 -18.25 11.71 17.75
C ASN A 38 -18.75 13.01 18.38
N ALA A 39 -20.06 13.19 18.52
CA ALA A 39 -20.62 14.35 19.22
C ALA A 39 -20.22 14.38 20.70
N ALA A 40 -20.15 13.22 21.36
CA ALA A 40 -19.70 13.11 22.74
C ALA A 40 -18.20 13.40 22.87
N ALA A 41 -17.37 12.88 21.96
CA ALA A 41 -15.93 13.16 21.92
C ALA A 41 -15.62 14.64 21.69
N LEU A 42 -16.50 15.36 20.98
CA LEU A 42 -16.39 16.80 20.74
C LEU A 42 -17.01 17.65 21.87
N GLY A 43 -17.52 17.03 22.95
CA GLY A 43 -18.15 17.74 24.07
C GLY A 43 -19.50 18.37 23.76
N LEU A 44 -20.11 18.04 22.61
CA LEU A 44 -21.38 18.61 22.16
C LEU A 44 -22.59 17.95 22.83
N VAL A 45 -22.44 16.70 23.28
CA VAL A 45 -23.47 15.94 24.00
C VAL A 45 -22.90 15.25 25.22
N GLU A 46 -23.68 15.18 26.30
CA GLU A 46 -23.34 14.47 27.53
C GLU A 46 -24.47 13.49 27.88
N GLN A 47 -24.13 12.34 28.47
CA GLN A 47 -25.11 11.38 28.94
C GLN A 47 -25.48 11.69 30.40
N ASN A 48 -26.75 11.98 30.67
CA ASN A 48 -27.20 12.26 32.02
C ASN A 48 -27.29 10.97 32.89
N GLN A 49 -27.52 11.12 34.19
CA GLN A 49 -27.61 10.00 35.16
C GLN A 49 -28.67 8.94 34.83
N ASN A 50 -29.59 9.23 33.91
CA ASN A 50 -30.63 8.31 33.45
C ASN A 50 -30.29 7.65 32.10
N GLY A 51 -29.04 7.78 31.63
CA GLY A 51 -28.57 7.16 30.38
C GLY A 51 -29.02 7.88 29.11
N ARG A 52 -29.58 9.09 29.20
CA ARG A 52 -30.08 9.85 28.04
C ARG A 52 -29.07 10.92 27.60
N TRP A 53 -28.80 10.96 26.30
CA TRP A 53 -27.97 11.99 25.67
C TRP A 53 -28.68 13.35 25.65
N ILE A 54 -28.00 14.38 26.14
CA ILE A 54 -28.46 15.78 26.14
C ILE A 54 -27.39 16.66 25.49
N LEU A 55 -27.81 17.67 24.72
CA LEU A 55 -26.92 18.68 24.14
C LEU A 55 -26.39 19.58 25.25
N VAL A 56 -25.08 19.80 25.30
CA VAL A 56 -24.45 20.72 26.26
C VAL A 56 -24.60 22.14 25.69
N PRO A 57 -25.34 23.07 26.34
CA PRO A 57 -25.45 24.43 25.87
C PRO A 57 -24.12 25.17 26.02
N ASP A 58 -23.72 25.95 25.01
CA ASP A 58 -22.53 26.81 25.06
C ASP A 58 -22.62 27.77 26.26
N GLY A 59 -21.90 27.43 27.32
CA GLY A 59 -21.91 28.18 28.58
C GLY A 59 -20.83 27.68 29.52
N GLU A 60 -19.72 28.42 29.56
CA GLU A 60 -18.58 28.37 30.47
C GLU A 60 -17.97 26.99 30.75
N ALA A 61 -16.77 26.80 30.18
CA ALA A 61 -15.88 25.66 30.37
C ALA A 61 -15.87 25.15 31.82
N ARG A 62 -16.57 24.03 32.05
CA ARG A 62 -16.32 23.20 33.23
C ARG A 62 -15.03 22.44 32.96
N VAL A 63 -13.97 22.93 33.59
CA VAL A 63 -12.70 22.23 33.73
C VAL A 63 -12.97 20.95 34.54
N LEU A 64 -13.31 19.86 33.86
CA LEU A 64 -13.32 18.53 34.46
C LEU A 64 -11.99 17.88 34.13
N ALA A 65 -11.13 17.85 35.15
CA ALA A 65 -9.91 17.08 35.21
C ALA A 65 -10.19 15.63 34.82
N SER A 66 -9.60 15.20 33.71
CA SER A 66 -9.07 13.86 33.44
C SER A 66 -8.41 13.90 32.05
N GLU A 67 -7.21 14.48 31.99
CA GLU A 67 -6.27 14.14 30.91
C GLU A 67 -5.89 12.67 31.11
N GLN A 68 -6.73 11.76 30.61
CA GLN A 68 -6.22 10.48 30.14
C GLN A 68 -5.68 10.74 28.73
N PRO A 69 -4.42 10.38 28.43
CA PRO A 69 -3.90 10.45 27.07
C PRO A 69 -4.88 9.74 26.16
N GLN A 70 -5.47 10.49 25.24
CA GLN A 70 -6.26 9.94 24.17
C GLN A 70 -5.28 9.13 23.32
N GLU A 71 -5.30 7.80 23.49
CA GLU A 71 -4.54 6.88 22.64
C GLU A 71 -4.88 7.24 21.20
N THR A 72 -3.88 7.76 20.49
CA THR A 72 -3.87 7.87 19.04
C THR A 72 -4.37 6.51 18.52
N PRO A 73 -5.31 6.46 17.56
CA PRO A 73 -5.73 5.18 16.98
C PRO A 73 -4.46 4.42 16.61
N GLU A 74 -4.22 3.27 17.25
CA GLU A 74 -3.12 2.39 16.86
C GLU A 74 -3.34 2.10 15.38
N ASP A 75 -2.39 2.54 14.56
CA ASP A 75 -2.27 2.10 13.18
C ASP A 75 -2.04 0.59 13.23
N ALA A 76 -3.13 -0.18 13.17
CA ALA A 76 -3.13 -1.63 13.26
C ALA A 76 -2.55 -2.30 11.99
N GLY A 77 -1.93 -1.52 11.12
CA GLY A 77 -1.20 -1.96 9.95
C GLY A 77 0.10 -2.69 10.28
N GLU A 78 0.58 -3.48 9.32
CA GLU A 78 1.88 -4.13 9.40
C GLU A 78 2.99 -3.05 9.35
N ALA A 79 3.78 -2.93 10.42
CA ALA A 79 4.89 -1.98 10.50
C ALA A 79 5.99 -2.33 9.48
N LEU A 80 6.59 -1.30 8.88
CA LEU A 80 7.73 -1.49 7.98
C LEU A 80 8.94 -2.05 8.76
N PRO A 81 9.82 -2.83 8.10
CA PRO A 81 10.95 -3.47 8.79
C PRO A 81 11.97 -2.49 9.39
N ASP A 82 12.11 -1.31 8.80
CA ASP A 82 13.05 -0.26 9.26
C ASP A 82 12.29 0.85 9.99
N ALA A 83 12.62 1.06 11.26
CA ALA A 83 12.00 2.07 12.11
C ALA A 83 12.21 3.51 11.63
N ASN A 84 13.32 3.81 10.94
CA ASN A 84 13.54 5.14 10.37
C ASN A 84 12.62 5.39 9.18
N VAL A 85 12.43 4.36 8.33
CA VAL A 85 11.53 4.44 7.18
C VAL A 85 10.07 4.51 7.64
N GLU A 86 9.72 3.81 8.72
CA GLU A 86 8.42 3.92 9.37
C GLU A 86 8.16 5.34 9.92
N ALA A 87 9.16 5.95 10.56
CA ALA A 87 9.08 7.32 11.02
C ALA A 87 8.94 8.32 9.85
N ASP A 88 9.66 8.09 8.75
CA ASP A 88 9.52 8.88 7.53
C ASP A 88 8.12 8.76 6.91
N LEU A 89 7.56 7.55 6.86
CA LEU A 89 6.19 7.33 6.40
C LEU A 89 5.19 8.12 7.27
N ALA A 90 5.31 8.03 8.59
CA ALA A 90 4.43 8.75 9.52
C ALA A 90 4.53 10.28 9.37
N ASP A 91 5.74 10.82 9.24
CA ASP A 91 5.97 12.26 9.04
C ASP A 91 5.45 12.74 7.67
N LEU A 92 5.66 11.97 6.60
CA LEU A 92 5.10 12.27 5.28
C LEU A 92 3.56 12.23 5.29
N ALA A 93 2.98 11.25 5.98
CA ALA A 93 1.53 11.14 6.12
C ALA A 93 0.92 12.30 6.93
N ALA A 94 1.67 12.86 7.89
CA ALA A 94 1.23 14.01 8.68
C ALA A 94 1.42 15.36 7.95
N SER A 95 2.46 15.48 7.11
CA SER A 95 2.87 16.75 6.48
C SER A 95 2.24 17.01 5.10
N ILE A 96 1.68 15.98 4.46
CA ILE A 96 1.09 16.07 3.12
C ILE A 96 -0.39 15.70 3.20
N SER A 97 -1.24 16.36 2.41
CA SER A 97 -2.67 16.05 2.36
C SER A 97 -2.96 14.65 1.81
N SER A 98 -4.02 13.99 2.29
CA SER A 98 -4.40 12.64 1.84
C SER A 98 -4.60 12.53 0.33
N GLY A 99 -5.15 13.57 -0.31
CA GLY A 99 -5.31 13.59 -1.78
C GLY A 99 -3.97 13.64 -2.52
N THR A 100 -2.95 14.28 -1.95
CA THR A 100 -1.59 14.27 -2.50
C THR A 100 -0.89 12.94 -2.22
N GLN A 101 -1.07 12.35 -1.03
CA GLN A 101 -0.55 11.00 -0.70
C GLN A 101 -1.06 9.94 -1.69
N VAL A 102 -2.37 9.90 -1.96
CA VAL A 102 -2.97 8.97 -2.93
C VAL A 102 -2.39 9.17 -4.33
N ALA A 103 -2.21 10.41 -4.76
CA ALA A 103 -1.64 10.71 -6.07
C ALA A 103 -0.17 10.25 -6.19
N LEU A 104 0.62 10.42 -5.12
CA LEU A 104 2.01 9.93 -5.06
C LEU A 104 2.06 8.40 -5.15
N ALA A 105 1.25 7.72 -4.34
CA ALA A 105 1.17 6.25 -4.34
C ALA A 105 0.75 5.71 -5.71
N GLN A 106 -0.31 6.25 -6.30
CA GLN A 106 -0.79 5.81 -7.62
C GLN A 106 0.25 6.02 -8.72
N GLN A 107 0.97 7.16 -8.73
CA GLN A 107 2.02 7.40 -9.73
C GLN A 107 3.21 6.46 -9.53
N MET A 108 3.64 6.24 -8.29
CA MET A 108 4.71 5.28 -8.02
C MET A 108 4.33 3.86 -8.44
N ILE A 109 3.11 3.41 -8.15
CA ILE A 109 2.64 2.07 -8.52
C ILE A 109 2.45 1.93 -10.03
N ALA A 110 1.91 2.95 -10.70
CA ALA A 110 1.58 2.86 -12.13
C ALA A 110 2.77 3.14 -13.05
N GLU A 111 3.62 4.10 -12.68
CA GLU A 111 4.65 4.68 -13.54
C GLU A 111 6.07 4.45 -13.00
N GLY A 112 6.22 3.99 -11.76
CA GLY A 112 7.53 3.86 -11.10
C GLY A 112 8.24 5.20 -10.85
N SER A 113 7.54 6.31 -11.05
CA SER A 113 8.08 7.66 -10.87
C SER A 113 6.97 8.65 -10.55
N ILE A 114 7.32 9.75 -9.88
CA ILE A 114 6.39 10.83 -9.54
C ILE A 114 6.59 11.97 -10.53
N ASN A 115 5.50 12.49 -11.08
CA ASN A 115 5.58 13.64 -11.96
C ASN A 115 5.91 14.93 -11.19
N ALA A 116 6.62 15.84 -11.87
CA ALA A 116 7.15 17.06 -11.24
C ALA A 116 6.07 17.95 -10.61
N ASN A 117 4.85 17.96 -11.16
CA ASN A 117 3.74 18.76 -10.62
C ASN A 117 3.24 18.21 -9.28
N THR A 118 3.13 16.90 -9.17
CA THR A 118 2.70 16.23 -7.93
C THR A 118 3.76 16.37 -6.86
N LEU A 119 5.03 16.20 -7.22
CA LEU A 119 6.16 16.40 -6.32
C LEU A 119 6.24 17.86 -5.83
N ALA A 120 6.09 18.84 -6.71
CA ALA A 120 6.13 20.26 -6.33
C ALA A 120 4.98 20.64 -5.38
N ARG A 121 3.78 20.10 -5.59
CA ARG A 121 2.65 20.26 -4.67
C ARG A 121 2.96 19.65 -3.31
N ALA A 122 3.42 18.40 -3.28
CA ALA A 122 3.77 17.71 -2.04
C ALA A 122 4.88 18.44 -1.26
N ALA A 123 5.90 18.94 -1.96
CA ALA A 123 6.98 19.76 -1.41
C ALA A 123 6.47 21.07 -0.78
N GLY A 124 5.51 21.72 -1.45
CA GLY A 124 4.86 22.92 -0.92
C GLY A 124 4.01 22.66 0.32
N GLU A 125 3.35 21.49 0.39
CA GLU A 125 2.56 21.07 1.57
C GLU A 125 3.47 20.75 2.76
N SER A 126 4.57 20.02 2.53
CA SER A 126 5.47 19.57 3.59
C SER A 126 6.59 20.57 3.94
N SER A 127 6.67 21.72 3.25
CA SER A 127 7.74 22.71 3.39
C SER A 127 9.15 22.13 3.19
N GLN A 128 9.28 21.12 2.32
CA GLN A 128 10.53 20.45 2.00
C GLN A 128 10.98 20.77 0.57
N GLU A 129 12.29 20.70 0.33
CA GLU A 129 12.83 20.79 -1.03
C GLU A 129 12.40 19.56 -1.87
N PRO A 130 11.99 19.72 -3.14
CA PRO A 130 11.50 18.62 -3.97
C PRO A 130 12.46 17.43 -4.08
N GLY A 131 13.78 17.68 -4.14
CA GLY A 131 14.79 16.63 -4.20
C GLY A 131 14.82 15.77 -2.93
N VAL A 132 14.84 16.44 -1.76
CA VAL A 132 14.83 15.78 -0.44
C VAL A 132 13.54 14.97 -0.27
N LEU A 133 12.40 15.56 -0.63
CA LEU A 133 11.12 14.87 -0.53
C LEU A 133 11.08 13.62 -1.43
N ASN A 134 11.58 13.72 -2.66
CA ASN A 134 11.62 12.59 -3.59
C ASN A 134 12.50 11.44 -3.05
N GLU A 135 13.65 11.76 -2.45
CA GLU A 135 14.50 10.74 -1.80
C GLU A 135 13.77 10.03 -0.66
N ARG A 136 13.07 10.77 0.20
CA ARG A 136 12.27 10.20 1.30
C ARG A 136 11.14 9.31 0.79
N ILE A 137 10.41 9.74 -0.24
CA ILE A 137 9.34 8.93 -0.83
C ILE A 137 9.90 7.63 -1.43
N ASN A 138 11.06 7.69 -2.10
CA ASN A 138 11.71 6.49 -2.64
C ASN A 138 12.18 5.54 -1.52
N ALA A 139 12.68 6.06 -0.40
CA ALA A 139 13.04 5.26 0.76
C ALA A 139 11.82 4.53 1.35
N VAL A 140 10.68 5.23 1.48
CA VAL A 140 9.41 4.63 1.91
C VAL A 140 8.93 3.55 0.94
N ALA A 141 8.98 3.82 -0.36
CA ALA A 141 8.61 2.83 -1.39
C ALA A 141 9.49 1.57 -1.31
N GLN A 142 10.80 1.73 -1.11
CA GLN A 142 11.73 0.62 -0.88
C GLN A 142 11.44 -0.13 0.43
N GLY A 143 10.98 0.56 1.48
CA GLY A 143 10.53 -0.04 2.72
C GLY A 143 9.36 -1.00 2.51
N PHE A 144 8.33 -0.57 1.76
CA PHE A 144 7.21 -1.43 1.38
C PHE A 144 7.66 -2.64 0.54
N GLN A 145 8.55 -2.44 -0.42
CA GLN A 145 9.10 -3.55 -1.21
C GLN A 145 9.85 -4.55 -0.33
N THR A 146 10.74 -4.07 0.55
CA THR A 146 11.50 -4.91 1.49
C THR A 146 10.59 -5.72 2.41
N GLN A 147 9.51 -5.09 2.88
CA GLN A 147 8.50 -5.75 3.70
C GLN A 147 7.90 -6.93 2.94
N THR A 148 7.44 -6.71 1.71
CA THR A 148 6.86 -7.76 0.86
C THR A 148 7.87 -8.86 0.55
N ASP A 149 9.08 -8.50 0.13
CA ASP A 149 10.15 -9.45 -0.21
C ASP A 149 10.52 -10.37 0.96
N SER A 150 10.48 -9.85 2.18
CA SER A 150 10.76 -10.64 3.39
C SER A 150 9.71 -11.73 3.67
N MET A 151 8.49 -11.55 3.15
CA MET A 151 7.34 -12.44 3.35
C MET A 151 7.15 -13.44 2.22
N LEU A 152 7.54 -13.10 1.00
CA LEU A 152 7.44 -13.98 -0.17
C LEU A 152 8.55 -15.03 -0.15
N LYS A 153 8.21 -16.27 0.22
CA LYS A 153 9.15 -17.39 0.28
C LYS A 153 8.53 -18.66 -0.27
N GLY A 154 9.22 -19.33 -1.19
CA GLY A 154 8.76 -20.59 -1.75
C GLY A 154 9.90 -21.35 -2.42
N PRO A 155 9.81 -22.69 -2.54
CA PRO A 155 10.82 -23.48 -3.23
C PRO A 155 10.98 -23.06 -4.69
N GLY A 156 12.21 -22.68 -5.07
CA GLY A 156 12.52 -22.19 -6.40
C GLY A 156 12.10 -20.73 -6.65
N ALA A 157 11.62 -20.03 -5.61
CA ALA A 157 11.10 -18.67 -5.67
C ALA A 157 11.94 -17.69 -4.83
N ASP A 158 13.23 -17.96 -4.65
CA ASP A 158 14.13 -17.16 -3.81
C ASP A 158 14.44 -15.78 -4.41
N ASP A 159 14.30 -15.63 -5.73
CA ASP A 159 14.42 -14.35 -6.44
C ASP A 159 13.04 -13.69 -6.59
N THR A 160 12.72 -12.77 -5.67
CA THR A 160 11.45 -12.03 -5.67
C THR A 160 11.30 -11.10 -6.88
N SER A 161 12.41 -10.69 -7.52
CA SER A 161 12.36 -9.86 -8.73
C SER A 161 11.62 -10.57 -9.85
N ARG A 162 11.87 -11.87 -10.01
CA ARG A 162 11.18 -12.71 -11.00
C ARG A 162 9.69 -12.86 -10.72
N PHE A 163 9.28 -12.85 -9.45
CA PHE A 163 7.87 -12.80 -9.10
C PHE A 163 7.22 -11.51 -9.61
N TYR A 164 7.82 -10.34 -9.36
CA TYR A 164 7.26 -9.07 -9.83
C TYR A 164 7.24 -8.97 -11.36
N GLU A 165 8.28 -9.45 -12.04
CA GLU A 165 8.32 -9.54 -13.52
C GLU A 165 7.16 -10.41 -14.03
N TRP A 166 7.03 -11.62 -13.50
CA TRP A 166 5.94 -12.53 -13.86
C TRP A 166 4.56 -11.93 -13.57
N ALA A 167 4.37 -11.32 -12.41
CA ALA A 167 3.09 -10.74 -12.01
C ALA A 167 2.75 -9.51 -12.86
N GLN A 168 3.73 -8.70 -13.24
CA GLN A 168 3.56 -7.57 -14.15
C GLN A 168 3.16 -8.02 -15.57
N GLU A 169 3.71 -9.14 -16.04
CA GLU A 169 3.40 -9.69 -17.37
C GLU A 169 2.04 -10.41 -17.42
N ASN A 170 1.71 -11.19 -16.39
CA ASN A 170 0.56 -12.10 -16.41
C ASN A 170 -0.65 -11.57 -15.64
N HIS A 171 -0.43 -10.81 -14.56
CA HIS A 171 -1.46 -10.34 -13.64
C HIS A 171 -1.29 -8.85 -13.23
N PRO A 172 -1.13 -7.92 -14.21
CA PRO A 172 -0.78 -6.53 -13.91
C PRO A 172 -1.86 -5.75 -13.15
N GLN A 173 -3.11 -6.21 -13.15
CA GLN A 173 -4.19 -5.53 -12.42
C GLN A 173 -4.18 -5.94 -10.96
N GLU A 174 -4.03 -7.23 -10.70
CA GLU A 174 -3.95 -7.83 -9.38
C GLU A 174 -2.69 -7.37 -8.66
N LEU A 175 -1.54 -7.28 -9.36
CA LEU A 175 -0.31 -6.76 -8.77
C LEU A 175 -0.48 -5.30 -8.34
N ARG A 176 -1.02 -4.44 -9.21
CA ARG A 176 -1.30 -3.04 -8.86
C ARG A 176 -2.28 -2.93 -7.71
N LYS A 177 -3.30 -3.79 -7.66
CA LYS A 177 -4.23 -3.84 -6.54
C LYS A 177 -3.50 -4.22 -5.25
N ALA A 178 -2.69 -5.27 -5.24
CA ALA A 178 -1.92 -5.69 -4.07
C ALA A 178 -1.00 -4.56 -3.57
N MET A 179 -0.29 -3.87 -4.48
CA MET A 179 0.54 -2.71 -4.13
C MET A 179 -0.30 -1.55 -3.57
N THR A 180 -1.48 -1.31 -4.13
CA THR A 180 -2.37 -0.24 -3.65
C THR A 180 -2.90 -0.56 -2.26
N ASP A 181 -3.42 -1.77 -2.04
CA ASP A 181 -3.89 -2.24 -0.74
C ASP A 181 -2.74 -2.20 0.29
N HIS A 182 -1.52 -2.53 -0.14
CA HIS A 182 -0.36 -2.50 0.74
C HIS A 182 -0.02 -1.11 1.24
N VAL A 183 -0.01 -0.11 0.36
CA VAL A 183 0.26 1.28 0.76
C VAL A 183 -0.91 1.89 1.54
N MET A 184 -2.15 1.57 1.18
CA MET A 184 -3.34 2.22 1.72
C MET A 184 -3.90 1.56 2.99
N GLU A 185 -3.82 0.24 3.06
CA GLU A 185 -4.36 -0.58 4.16
C GLU A 185 -3.25 -1.21 5.01
N ARG A 186 -1.98 -0.95 4.67
CA ARG A 186 -0.81 -1.42 5.41
C ARG A 186 -0.80 -2.94 5.61
N THR A 187 -1.16 -3.68 4.55
CA THR A 187 -1.17 -5.15 4.59
C THR A 187 -0.60 -5.78 3.34
N THR A 188 0.11 -6.88 3.50
CA THR A 188 0.72 -7.64 2.40
C THR A 188 -0.12 -8.82 1.92
N LYS A 189 -1.29 -9.04 2.49
CA LYS A 189 -2.20 -10.16 2.14
C LYS A 189 -2.59 -10.22 0.67
N GLY A 190 -2.58 -9.07 -0.02
CA GLY A 190 -2.88 -9.00 -1.44
C GLY A 190 -1.90 -9.78 -2.33
N TYR A 191 -0.67 -10.03 -1.87
CA TYR A 191 0.36 -10.70 -2.67
C TYR A 191 0.26 -12.23 -2.64
N ALA A 192 -0.26 -12.83 -1.57
CA ALA A 192 -0.23 -14.29 -1.40
C ALA A 192 -0.92 -15.07 -2.53
N PRO A 193 -2.13 -14.69 -3.01
CA PRO A 193 -2.77 -15.40 -4.12
C PRO A 193 -1.95 -15.33 -5.42
N LEU A 194 -1.23 -14.23 -5.65
CA LEU A 194 -0.36 -14.06 -6.82
C LEU A 194 0.92 -14.87 -6.68
N PHE A 195 1.54 -14.82 -5.50
CA PHE A 195 2.77 -15.54 -5.25
C PHE A 195 2.56 -17.06 -5.32
N ASN A 196 1.42 -17.57 -4.82
CA ASN A 196 1.06 -18.97 -4.98
C ASN A 196 0.95 -19.36 -6.46
N GLN A 197 0.30 -18.54 -7.29
CA GLN A 197 0.20 -18.80 -8.73
C GLN A 197 1.57 -18.77 -9.43
N TYR A 198 2.44 -17.83 -9.06
CA TYR A 198 3.81 -17.77 -9.53
C TYR A 198 4.55 -19.08 -9.21
N VAL A 199 4.55 -19.49 -7.93
CA VAL A 199 5.21 -20.72 -7.49
C VAL A 199 4.64 -21.93 -8.22
N GLU A 200 3.32 -22.04 -8.39
CA GLU A 200 2.70 -23.13 -9.16
C GLU A 200 3.16 -23.20 -10.62
N SER A 201 3.55 -22.07 -11.21
CA SER A 201 3.99 -21.98 -12.61
C SER A 201 5.49 -22.21 -12.81
N LEU A 202 6.30 -22.17 -11.74
CA LEU A 202 7.76 -22.28 -11.82
C LEU A 202 8.24 -23.52 -12.56
N ALA A 203 7.57 -24.67 -12.41
CA ALA A 203 7.98 -25.89 -13.12
C ALA A 203 7.86 -25.79 -14.65
N ASP A 204 7.09 -24.84 -15.18
CA ASP A 204 6.91 -24.67 -16.63
C ASP A 204 8.01 -23.81 -17.26
N HIS A 205 8.56 -22.83 -16.53
CA HIS A 205 9.51 -21.83 -17.07
C HIS A 205 10.86 -21.79 -16.34
N SER A 206 10.95 -22.40 -15.17
CA SER A 206 12.10 -22.38 -14.25
C SER A 206 12.29 -23.76 -13.58
N ALA A 207 12.17 -24.84 -14.37
CA ALA A 207 12.26 -26.21 -13.84
C ALA A 207 13.57 -26.48 -13.08
N GLU A 208 14.68 -25.86 -13.50
CA GLU A 208 15.98 -25.98 -12.81
C GLU A 208 15.94 -25.39 -11.40
N ASP A 209 15.30 -24.22 -11.21
CA ASP A 209 15.16 -23.59 -9.91
C ASP A 209 14.34 -24.48 -8.96
N VAL A 210 13.29 -25.12 -9.48
CA VAL A 210 12.49 -26.09 -8.72
C VAL A 210 13.29 -27.36 -8.39
N LEU A 211 14.07 -27.90 -9.33
CA LEU A 211 14.87 -29.11 -9.10
C LEU A 211 15.99 -28.90 -8.07
N ASN A 212 16.55 -27.68 -8.01
CA ASN A 212 17.59 -27.30 -7.05
C ASN A 212 17.04 -26.78 -5.72
N ALA A 213 15.71 -26.58 -5.61
CA ALA A 213 15.10 -26.05 -4.41
C ALA A 213 15.15 -27.01 -3.22
N SER A 214 15.20 -26.45 -2.02
CA SER A 214 15.01 -27.19 -0.78
C SER A 214 13.53 -27.23 -0.40
N PHE A 215 12.94 -28.42 -0.42
CA PHE A 215 11.54 -28.63 -0.09
C PHE A 215 11.29 -28.96 1.39
N GLY A 216 12.36 -29.28 2.14
CA GLY A 216 12.25 -29.82 3.49
C GLY A 216 11.73 -31.26 3.53
N ASP A 217 11.63 -31.83 4.74
CA ASP A 217 10.88 -33.06 5.05
C ASP A 217 11.22 -34.31 4.22
N GLY A 218 12.41 -34.36 3.61
CA GLY A 218 12.87 -35.49 2.78
C GLY A 218 12.23 -35.57 1.39
N ILE A 219 11.54 -34.52 0.95
CA ILE A 219 10.95 -34.42 -0.38
C ILE A 219 12.07 -34.35 -1.43
N LYS A 220 11.94 -35.13 -2.50
CA LYS A 220 12.90 -35.15 -3.61
C LYS A 220 12.24 -34.71 -4.90
N ALA A 221 12.90 -33.85 -5.66
CA ALA A 221 12.47 -33.44 -6.99
C ALA A 221 13.26 -34.19 -8.07
N GLN A 222 12.58 -34.56 -9.15
CA GLN A 222 13.18 -35.19 -10.32
C GLN A 222 12.41 -34.82 -11.59
N MET A 223 13.12 -34.82 -12.71
CA MET A 223 12.53 -34.65 -14.04
C MET A 223 12.09 -36.01 -14.58
N ILE A 224 10.80 -36.19 -14.86
CA ILE A 224 10.24 -37.40 -15.50
C ILE A 224 9.31 -36.93 -16.62
N ASP A 225 9.50 -37.43 -17.83
CA ASP A 225 8.64 -37.12 -19.00
C ASP A 225 8.39 -35.60 -19.17
N SER A 226 9.45 -34.80 -19.00
CA SER A 226 9.42 -33.33 -19.07
C SER A 226 8.55 -32.64 -18.01
N GLN A 227 8.22 -33.33 -16.91
CA GLN A 227 7.49 -32.77 -15.77
C GLN A 227 8.30 -32.89 -14.47
N VAL A 228 8.30 -31.84 -13.65
CA VAL A 228 8.93 -31.88 -12.33
C VAL A 228 8.02 -32.69 -11.41
N ILE A 229 8.49 -33.88 -11.04
CA ILE A 229 7.80 -34.81 -10.13
C ILE A 229 8.48 -34.75 -8.77
N LEU A 230 7.68 -34.58 -7.74
CA LEU A 230 8.10 -34.69 -6.35
C LEU A 230 7.79 -36.09 -5.82
N ASP A 231 8.75 -36.68 -5.13
CA ASP A 231 8.56 -37.85 -4.26
C ASP A 231 8.38 -37.34 -2.82
N ILE A 232 7.14 -37.40 -2.32
CA ILE A 232 6.75 -36.83 -1.03
C ILE A 232 6.51 -37.98 -0.04
N PRO A 233 7.27 -38.04 1.08
CA PRO A 233 7.06 -39.06 2.11
C PRO A 233 5.62 -39.09 2.61
N GLY A 234 5.00 -40.28 2.60
CA GLY A 234 3.61 -40.48 3.02
C GLY A 234 2.53 -40.12 1.99
N HIS A 235 2.88 -39.42 0.91
CA HIS A 235 1.93 -38.98 -0.14
C HIS A 235 2.24 -39.56 -1.52
N GLY A 236 3.43 -40.14 -1.71
CA GLY A 236 3.85 -40.74 -2.97
C GLY A 236 4.32 -39.70 -3.98
N ARG A 237 4.28 -40.08 -5.27
CA ARG A 237 4.77 -39.24 -6.36
C ARG A 237 3.66 -38.38 -6.95
N MET A 238 3.91 -37.10 -7.13
CA MET A 238 3.00 -36.18 -7.82
C MET A 238 3.76 -35.04 -8.49
N THR A 239 3.08 -34.30 -9.38
CA THR A 239 3.69 -33.11 -9.99
C THR A 239 3.94 -32.03 -8.95
N PHE A 240 4.99 -31.21 -9.16
CA PHE A 240 5.27 -30.06 -8.31
C PHE A 240 4.05 -29.14 -8.15
N ARG A 241 3.37 -28.82 -9.26
CA ARG A 241 2.15 -28.01 -9.24
C ARG A 241 1.06 -28.64 -8.35
N SER A 242 0.83 -29.94 -8.46
CA SER A 242 -0.15 -30.64 -7.61
C SER A 242 0.23 -30.57 -6.12
N ALA A 243 1.52 -30.69 -5.81
CA ALA A 243 2.01 -30.63 -4.44
C ALA A 243 1.87 -29.23 -3.82
N VAL A 244 2.14 -28.17 -4.58
CA VAL A 244 1.92 -26.78 -4.16
C VAL A 244 0.43 -26.54 -3.90
N LYS A 245 -0.46 -26.94 -4.83
CA LYS A 245 -1.92 -26.83 -4.66
C LYS A 245 -2.47 -27.59 -3.46
N ALA A 246 -1.86 -28.74 -3.14
CA ALA A 246 -2.25 -29.55 -2.00
C ALA A 246 -1.67 -29.03 -0.66
N GLY A 247 -0.86 -27.97 -0.68
CA GLY A 247 -0.18 -27.43 0.50
C GLY A 247 0.89 -28.37 1.07
N LEU A 248 1.34 -29.35 0.29
CA LEU A 248 2.39 -30.31 0.68
C LEU A 248 3.80 -29.71 0.54
N VAL A 249 3.92 -28.66 -0.27
CA VAL A 249 5.09 -27.82 -0.37
C VAL A 249 4.76 -26.48 0.28
N ARG A 250 5.57 -26.06 1.25
CA ARG A 250 5.35 -24.80 1.96
C ARG A 250 5.64 -23.63 1.03
N VAL A 251 4.62 -22.82 0.79
CA VAL A 251 4.73 -21.50 0.19
C VAL A 251 4.25 -20.51 1.22
N THR A 252 5.09 -19.54 1.54
CA THR A 252 4.74 -18.41 2.40
C THR A 252 4.51 -17.20 1.51
N GLY A 253 3.27 -16.73 1.51
CA GLY A 253 2.88 -15.37 1.14
C GLY A 253 1.98 -14.87 2.28
N ALA A 254 2.02 -13.57 2.57
CA ALA A 254 1.37 -12.99 3.74
C ALA A 254 -0.16 -13.21 3.83
#